data_AF-A0A3R5YUJ0-F1
#
_entry.id   AF-A0A3R5YUJ0-F1
#
_cell.length_a   1.000
_cell.length_b   1.000
_cell.length_c   1.000
_cell.angle_alpha   90.00
_cell.angle_beta   90.00
_cell.angle_gamma   90.00
#
_symmetry.space_group_name_H-M   'P 1'
#
loop_
_entity.id
_entity.type
_entity.pdbx_description
1 polymer ?
#
loop_
_entity_poly.entity_id
_entity_poly.type
_entity_poly.pdbx_seq_one_letter_code
_entity_poly.pdbx_strand_id
1 'polypeptide(L)'
;MERNALLLYLKNIRDLEFAQIKIQQRINEYNSSFSKKIDSLCQTDYATLPEKPSKHTNGPFLILLGIGLELLCVYMTLIEKSGHPYRIDSNKIGFHYLSMYESSPGFASFLFLSMTAISIFLIHLGANKIKSAKDELKEYEQLLPACIEHNKNEDIRLDKNQQLINEILIKKDDYEKYMKGQYVTVSNLLNDYYNMNLLPNPYRNLASVYYIYDYMSSSQESLQDTFVHEHMENGIQRIISKLDYIIEQNEQIIFSNRILESQNESIKQQNCNMLSSLENIENNSVLCAQYAELAANYTKANAYFSLASYLQNI
;
A
#
# COMPACT_ATOMS: atom_id res chain seq x y z
N MET A 1 3.78 -17.32 -49.25
CA MET A 1 4.90 -17.69 -48.37
C MET A 1 4.80 -19.18 -48.05
N GLU A 2 5.91 -19.89 -47.99
CA GLU A 2 5.99 -21.31 -47.61
C GLU A 2 5.57 -21.51 -46.14
N ARG A 3 4.96 -22.67 -45.82
CA ARG A 3 4.32 -22.95 -44.54
C ARG A 3 5.30 -22.90 -43.36
N ASN A 4 6.46 -23.53 -43.47
CA ASN A 4 7.44 -23.54 -42.37
C ASN A 4 8.02 -22.15 -42.12
N ALA A 5 8.26 -21.37 -43.17
CA ALA A 5 8.63 -19.95 -43.03
C ALA A 5 7.52 -19.14 -42.34
N LEU A 6 6.25 -19.37 -42.69
CA LEU A 6 5.13 -18.69 -42.05
C LEU A 6 4.95 -19.11 -40.57
N LEU A 7 5.12 -20.39 -40.25
CA LEU A 7 5.10 -20.86 -38.86
C LEU A 7 6.22 -20.24 -38.04
N LEU A 8 7.41 -20.09 -38.63
CA LEU A 8 8.53 -19.42 -37.99
C LEU A 8 8.21 -17.93 -37.73
N TYR A 9 7.60 -17.25 -38.69
CA TYR A 9 7.12 -15.88 -38.54
C TYR A 9 6.10 -15.75 -37.40
N LEU A 10 5.05 -16.58 -37.41
CA LEU A 10 3.97 -16.55 -36.42
C LEU A 10 4.49 -16.84 -35.01
N LYS A 11 5.39 -17.82 -34.88
CA LYS A 11 6.04 -18.16 -33.61
C LYS A 11 6.80 -16.98 -33.03
N ASN A 12 7.63 -16.31 -33.83
CA ASN A 12 8.44 -15.20 -33.35
C ASN A 12 7.57 -14.01 -32.90
N ILE A 13 6.51 -13.69 -33.64
CA ILE A 13 5.57 -12.64 -33.21
C ILE A 13 4.91 -13.03 -31.90
N ARG A 14 4.37 -14.26 -31.79
CA ARG A 14 3.77 -14.75 -30.54
C ARG A 14 4.74 -14.58 -29.38
N ASP A 15 5.96 -15.06 -29.50
CA ASP A 15 6.93 -15.05 -28.41
C ASP A 15 7.35 -13.61 -28.02
N LEU A 16 7.43 -12.71 -28.99
CA LEU A 16 7.70 -11.28 -28.76
C LEU A 16 6.50 -10.56 -28.10
N GLU A 17 5.27 -10.87 -28.50
CA GLU A 17 4.05 -10.35 -27.87
C GLU A 17 3.99 -10.75 -26.39
N PHE A 18 4.26 -12.04 -26.09
CA PHE A 18 4.39 -12.52 -24.71
C PHE A 18 5.49 -11.76 -23.96
N ALA A 19 6.66 -11.56 -24.58
CA ALA A 19 7.77 -10.83 -23.95
C ALA A 19 7.38 -9.38 -23.62
N GLN A 20 6.69 -8.68 -24.52
CA GLN A 20 6.25 -7.30 -24.31
C GLN A 20 5.29 -7.20 -23.12
N ILE A 21 4.31 -8.10 -23.05
CA ILE A 21 3.36 -8.16 -21.92
C ILE A 21 4.10 -8.47 -20.61
N LYS A 22 5.01 -9.45 -20.60
CA LYS A 22 5.75 -9.83 -19.40
C LYS A 22 6.63 -8.69 -18.87
N ILE A 23 7.27 -7.92 -19.76
CA ILE A 23 8.05 -6.75 -19.37
C ILE A 23 7.15 -5.72 -18.68
N GLN A 24 5.98 -5.45 -19.25
CA GLN A 24 5.02 -4.50 -18.65
C GLN A 24 4.52 -4.98 -17.28
N GLN A 25 4.22 -6.27 -17.15
CA GLN A 25 3.83 -6.87 -15.86
C GLN A 25 4.94 -6.69 -14.81
N ARG A 26 6.20 -6.99 -15.15
CA ARG A 26 7.34 -6.83 -14.24
C ARG A 26 7.56 -5.39 -13.80
N ILE A 27 7.42 -4.43 -14.71
CA ILE A 27 7.47 -2.99 -14.36
C ILE A 27 6.38 -2.66 -13.34
N ASN A 28 5.15 -3.13 -13.56
CA ASN A 28 4.02 -2.85 -12.68
C ASN A 28 4.20 -3.52 -11.30
N GLU A 29 4.62 -4.78 -11.26
CA GLU A 29 4.93 -5.52 -10.03
C GLU A 29 6.02 -4.85 -9.22
N TYR A 30 7.12 -4.45 -9.88
CA TYR A 30 8.22 -3.75 -9.24
C TYR A 30 7.76 -2.42 -8.65
N ASN A 31 6.98 -1.63 -9.40
CA ASN A 31 6.45 -0.35 -8.91
C ASN A 31 5.51 -0.52 -7.71
N SER A 32 4.66 -1.56 -7.72
CA SER A 32 3.78 -1.88 -6.60
C SER A 32 4.56 -2.29 -5.35
N SER A 33 5.56 -3.17 -5.52
CA SER A 33 6.46 -3.59 -4.43
C SER A 33 7.27 -2.41 -3.86
N PHE A 34 7.78 -1.56 -4.75
CA PHE A 34 8.50 -0.34 -4.37
C PHE A 34 7.63 0.61 -3.55
N SER A 35 6.41 0.91 -4.00
CA SER A 35 5.50 1.82 -3.28
C SER A 35 5.26 1.33 -1.86
N LYS A 36 4.92 0.04 -1.69
CA LYS A 36 4.71 -0.57 -0.37
C LYS A 36 5.94 -0.46 0.53
N LYS A 37 7.13 -0.58 -0.04
CA LYS A 37 8.39 -0.46 0.70
C LYS A 37 8.69 0.97 1.13
N ILE A 38 8.39 1.96 0.30
CA ILE A 38 8.51 3.37 0.68
C ILE A 38 7.50 3.70 1.78
N ASP A 39 6.25 3.29 1.62
CA ASP A 39 5.19 3.54 2.59
C ASP A 39 5.56 2.98 3.97
N SER A 40 6.13 1.77 4.04
CA SER A 40 6.57 1.18 5.32
C SER A 40 7.76 1.88 5.97
N LEU A 41 8.66 2.47 5.17
CA LEU A 41 9.80 3.25 5.68
C LEU A 41 9.38 4.63 6.19
N CYS A 42 8.30 5.19 5.64
CA CYS A 42 7.75 6.48 6.02
C CYS A 42 6.77 6.43 7.20
N GLN A 43 6.30 5.25 7.61
CA GLN A 43 5.42 5.11 8.78
C GLN A 43 6.12 5.60 10.04
N THR A 44 5.42 6.45 10.81
CA THR A 44 5.90 7.01 12.08
C THR A 44 5.23 6.31 13.25
N ASP A 45 6.00 6.01 14.28
CA ASP A 45 5.54 5.43 15.55
C ASP A 45 5.90 6.38 16.70
N TYR A 46 5.39 7.61 16.66
CA TYR A 46 5.63 8.55 17.76
C TYR A 46 4.72 8.22 18.94
N ALA A 47 5.34 8.05 20.11
CA ALA A 47 4.62 7.93 21.36
C ALA A 47 4.01 9.29 21.74
N THR A 48 2.77 9.26 22.22
CA THR A 48 2.05 10.43 22.71
C THR A 48 2.01 10.42 24.23
N LEU A 49 2.27 11.58 24.84
CA LEU A 49 2.12 11.77 26.27
C LEU A 49 0.73 12.33 26.57
N PRO A 50 0.08 11.90 27.67
CA PRO A 50 -1.09 12.58 28.17
C PRO A 50 -0.72 14.03 28.53
N GLU A 51 -1.71 14.93 28.46
CA GLU A 51 -1.51 16.33 28.80
C GLU A 51 -1.00 16.45 30.25
N LYS A 52 0.00 17.31 30.45
CA LYS A 52 0.59 17.49 31.78
C LYS A 52 -0.48 17.95 32.77
N PRO A 53 -0.72 17.24 33.88
CA PRO A 53 -1.77 17.60 34.82
C PRO A 53 -1.47 18.97 35.44
N SER A 54 -2.53 19.77 35.60
CA SER A 54 -2.41 21.13 36.11
C SER A 54 -1.90 21.13 37.56
N LYS A 55 -0.97 22.03 37.90
CA LYS A 55 -0.49 22.20 39.29
C LYS A 55 -1.57 22.75 40.22
N HIS A 56 -2.63 23.33 39.68
CA HIS A 56 -3.69 23.98 40.45
C HIS A 56 -4.90 23.07 40.58
N THR A 57 -5.11 22.54 41.77
CA THR A 57 -6.33 21.80 42.12
C THR A 57 -7.17 22.65 43.07
N ASN A 58 -8.49 22.55 42.98
CA ASN A 58 -9.39 23.20 43.95
C ASN A 58 -9.45 22.44 45.28
N GLY A 59 -8.67 21.37 45.45
CA GLY A 59 -8.65 20.55 46.66
C GLY A 59 -8.29 21.31 47.93
N PRO A 60 -7.22 22.13 47.96
CA PRO A 60 -6.90 22.97 49.11
C PRO A 60 -8.02 23.96 49.48
N PHE A 61 -8.71 24.52 48.48
CA PHE A 61 -9.85 25.40 48.70
C PHE A 61 -11.03 24.65 49.34
N LEU A 62 -11.34 23.42 48.88
CA LEU A 62 -12.39 22.59 49.46
C LEU A 62 -12.09 22.19 50.91
N ILE A 63 -10.83 21.87 51.22
CA ILE A 63 -10.39 21.57 52.59
C ILE A 63 -10.55 22.81 53.48
N LEU A 64 -10.07 23.98 53.03
CA LEU A 64 -10.20 25.24 53.76
C LEU A 64 -11.67 25.62 54.00
N LEU A 65 -12.54 25.41 53.00
CA LEU A 65 -13.97 25.63 53.12
C LEU A 65 -14.60 24.70 54.16
N GLY A 66 -14.26 23.41 54.15
CA GLY A 66 -14.72 22.46 55.17
C GLY A 66 -14.30 22.87 56.58
N ILE A 67 -13.00 23.12 56.80
CA ILE A 67 -12.46 23.58 58.10
C ILE A 67 -13.15 24.88 58.54
N GLY A 68 -13.37 25.83 57.63
CA GLY A 68 -14.06 27.08 57.91
C GLY A 68 -15.51 26.89 58.35
N LEU A 69 -16.25 25.97 57.71
CA LEU A 69 -17.61 25.61 58.13
C LEU A 69 -17.64 24.98 59.53
N GLU A 70 -16.65 24.15 59.85
CA GLU A 70 -16.56 23.50 61.16
C GLU A 70 -16.22 24.49 62.28
N LEU A 71 -15.30 25.41 62.03
CA LEU A 71 -15.01 26.52 62.96
C LEU A 71 -16.22 27.43 63.17
N LEU A 72 -17.01 27.69 62.11
CA LEU A 72 -18.25 28.44 62.22
C LEU A 72 -19.28 27.69 63.10
N CYS A 73 -19.43 26.39 62.93
CA CYS A 73 -20.30 25.56 63.77
C CYS A 73 -19.88 25.59 65.25
N VAL A 74 -18.58 25.49 65.53
CA VAL A 74 -18.05 25.60 66.90
C VAL A 74 -18.30 27.00 67.49
N TYR A 75 -18.11 28.06 66.70
CA TYR A 75 -18.38 29.43 67.14
C TYR A 75 -19.85 29.66 67.48
N MET A 76 -20.78 29.19 66.63
CA MET A 76 -22.23 29.35 66.85
C MET A 76 -22.70 28.59 68.11
N THR A 77 -22.17 27.38 68.36
CA THR A 77 -22.50 26.62 69.58
C THR A 77 -21.92 27.23 70.86
N LEU A 78 -20.75 27.88 70.78
CA LEU A 78 -20.19 28.66 71.90
C LEU A 78 -21.03 29.90 72.21
N ILE A 79 -21.53 30.60 71.18
CA ILE A 79 -22.45 31.74 71.36
C ILE A 79 -23.73 31.28 72.05
N GLU A 80 -24.36 30.19 71.58
CA GLU A 80 -25.59 29.65 72.15
C GLU A 80 -25.43 29.30 73.65
N LYS A 81 -24.32 28.65 74.03
CA LYS A 81 -24.03 28.31 75.43
C LYS A 81 -23.67 29.51 76.31
N SER A 82 -23.19 30.62 75.74
CA SER A 82 -22.78 31.81 76.48
C SER A 82 -23.95 32.70 76.94
N GLY A 83 -25.19 32.43 76.49
CA GLY A 83 -26.40 33.08 77.00
C GLY A 83 -26.57 34.56 76.64
N HIS A 84 -25.82 35.09 75.68
CA HIS A 84 -25.96 36.49 75.24
C HIS A 84 -27.16 36.68 74.29
N PRO A 85 -28.13 37.57 74.60
CA PRO A 85 -29.28 37.82 73.74
C PRO A 85 -28.88 38.77 72.61
N TYR A 86 -28.66 38.26 71.40
CA TYR A 86 -28.63 39.11 70.21
C TYR A 86 -30.04 39.27 69.65
N ARG A 87 -30.61 40.45 69.88
CA ARG A 87 -31.81 40.91 69.18
C ARG A 87 -31.41 41.30 67.76
N ILE A 88 -31.68 40.43 66.78
CA ILE A 88 -31.49 40.75 65.36
C ILE A 88 -32.79 41.36 64.84
N ASP A 89 -32.79 42.66 64.55
CA ASP A 89 -33.89 43.34 63.87
C ASP A 89 -33.98 42.82 62.42
N SER A 90 -35.07 42.10 62.13
CA SER A 90 -35.28 41.30 60.91
C SER A 90 -35.56 42.09 59.63
N ASN A 91 -35.37 43.42 59.60
CA ASN A 91 -35.83 44.26 58.51
C ASN A 91 -34.78 44.69 57.48
N LYS A 92 -33.56 44.15 57.48
CA LYS A 92 -32.60 44.36 56.38
C LYS A 92 -31.92 43.06 55.96
N ILE A 93 -32.47 42.51 54.88
CA ILE A 93 -31.84 41.59 53.92
C ILE A 93 -31.45 40.21 54.51
N GLY A 94 -32.38 39.25 54.35
CA GLY A 94 -32.00 37.89 53.92
C GLY A 94 -31.74 36.82 54.98
N PHE A 95 -31.94 37.06 56.27
CA PHE A 95 -31.67 36.07 57.33
C PHE A 95 -32.94 35.48 57.99
N HIS A 96 -33.95 35.13 57.19
CA HIS A 96 -35.15 34.43 57.69
C HIS A 96 -34.88 33.01 58.24
N TYR A 97 -33.68 32.46 58.03
CA TYR A 97 -33.31 31.14 58.54
C TYR A 97 -32.87 31.13 60.01
N LEU A 98 -32.48 32.28 60.59
CA LEU A 98 -32.05 32.33 61.99
C LEU A 98 -33.22 32.32 62.99
N SER A 99 -34.40 32.82 62.62
CA SER A 99 -35.58 32.81 63.50
C SER A 99 -36.22 31.43 63.65
N MET A 100 -35.84 30.44 62.83
CA MET A 100 -36.27 29.05 63.00
C MET A 100 -35.50 28.33 64.12
N TYR A 101 -34.34 28.83 64.53
CA TYR A 101 -33.50 28.25 65.57
C TYR A 101 -34.17 28.30 66.96
N GLU A 102 -35.09 29.25 67.17
CA GLU A 102 -35.87 29.36 68.41
C GLU A 102 -37.03 28.34 68.52
N SER A 103 -37.36 27.59 67.46
CA SER A 103 -38.62 26.82 67.39
C SER A 103 -38.54 25.33 67.72
N SER A 104 -37.36 24.71 67.82
CA SER A 104 -37.21 23.33 68.30
C SER A 104 -35.74 22.95 68.59
N PRO A 105 -35.40 22.45 69.80
CA PRO A 105 -34.06 21.93 70.12
C PRO A 105 -33.56 20.84 69.16
N GLY A 106 -34.49 20.10 68.54
CA GLY A 106 -34.16 19.05 67.56
C GLY A 106 -33.69 19.60 66.22
N PHE A 107 -34.19 20.78 65.80
CA PHE A 107 -33.85 21.38 64.50
C PHE A 107 -32.43 21.98 64.51
N ALA A 108 -32.05 22.65 65.59
CA ALA A 108 -30.68 23.15 65.82
C ALA A 108 -29.63 22.02 65.79
N SER A 109 -29.92 20.93 66.49
CA SER A 109 -29.08 19.73 66.53
C SER A 109 -28.98 19.06 65.15
N PHE A 110 -30.08 19.00 64.40
CA PHE A 110 -30.10 18.47 63.03
C PHE A 110 -29.26 19.31 62.06
N LEU A 111 -29.37 20.64 62.12
CA LEU A 111 -28.54 21.55 61.30
C LEU A 111 -27.05 21.44 61.66
N PHE A 112 -26.72 21.27 62.93
CA PHE A 112 -25.34 21.06 63.36
C PHE A 112 -24.77 19.74 62.81
N LEU A 113 -25.53 18.65 62.89
CA LEU A 113 -25.14 17.34 62.36
C LEU A 113 -25.01 17.36 60.82
N SER A 114 -25.90 18.08 60.12
CA SER A 114 -25.82 18.17 58.66
C SER A 114 -24.63 19.01 58.20
N MET A 115 -24.32 20.12 58.88
CA MET A 115 -23.17 20.98 58.54
C MET A 115 -21.83 20.31 58.84
N THR A 116 -21.73 19.54 59.93
CA THR A 116 -20.53 18.75 60.23
C THR A 116 -20.34 17.63 59.21
N ALA A 117 -21.42 16.94 58.80
CA ALA A 117 -21.35 15.96 57.70
C ALA A 117 -20.90 16.60 56.37
N ILE A 118 -21.38 17.80 56.04
CA ILE A 118 -20.95 18.54 54.84
C ILE A 118 -19.47 18.95 54.95
N SER A 119 -19.00 19.43 56.11
CA SER A 119 -17.58 19.75 56.35
C SER A 119 -16.68 18.55 56.07
N ILE A 120 -16.99 17.41 56.71
CA ILE A 120 -16.24 16.17 56.56
C ILE A 120 -16.23 15.73 55.10
N PHE A 121 -17.37 15.81 54.41
CA PHE A 121 -17.46 15.49 52.98
C PHE A 121 -16.57 16.39 52.12
N LEU A 122 -16.57 17.71 52.35
CA LEU A 122 -15.73 18.66 51.60
C LEU A 122 -14.24 18.42 51.82
N ILE A 123 -13.83 18.10 53.05
CA ILE A 123 -12.43 17.75 53.38
C ILE A 123 -12.02 16.47 52.65
N HIS A 124 -12.85 15.43 52.67
CA HIS A 124 -12.57 14.18 51.97
C HIS A 124 -12.52 14.37 50.44
N LEU A 125 -13.46 15.14 49.88
CA LEU A 125 -13.48 15.47 48.46
C LEU A 125 -12.21 16.25 48.05
N GLY A 126 -11.79 17.21 48.87
CA GLY A 126 -10.59 18.00 48.64
C GLY A 126 -9.31 17.16 48.72
N ALA A 127 -9.21 16.26 49.71
CA ALA A 127 -8.09 15.33 49.84
C ALA A 127 -7.99 14.35 48.66
N ASN A 128 -9.13 13.80 48.22
CA ASN A 128 -9.18 12.91 47.05
C ASN A 128 -8.73 13.62 45.77
N LYS A 129 -9.14 14.88 45.56
CA LYS A 129 -8.69 15.67 44.40
C LYS A 129 -7.19 15.94 44.40
N ILE A 130 -6.61 16.22 45.57
CA ILE A 130 -5.14 16.41 45.70
C ILE A 130 -4.42 15.09 45.40
N LYS A 131 -4.93 13.97 45.93
CA LYS A 131 -4.36 12.65 45.70
C LYS A 131 -4.39 12.27 44.21
N SER A 132 -5.54 12.43 43.53
CA SER A 132 -5.69 12.16 42.09
C SER A 132 -4.68 12.95 41.27
N ALA A 133 -4.59 14.27 41.49
CA ALA A 133 -3.66 15.12 40.74
C ALA A 133 -2.18 14.75 40.98
N LYS A 134 -1.84 14.28 42.19
CA LYS A 134 -0.49 13.82 42.53
C LYS A 134 -0.17 12.47 41.87
N ASP A 135 -1.13 11.56 41.85
CA ASP A 135 -0.99 10.25 41.23
C ASP A 135 -0.85 10.39 39.70
N GLU A 136 -1.68 11.23 39.07
CA GLU A 136 -1.58 11.60 37.64
C GLU A 136 -0.24 12.26 37.30
N LEU A 137 0.24 13.18 38.13
CA LEU A 137 1.54 13.82 37.91
C LEU A 137 2.69 12.83 38.02
N LYS A 138 2.61 11.91 38.98
CA LYS A 138 3.61 10.85 39.17
C LYS A 138 3.65 9.91 37.96
N GLU A 139 2.50 9.52 37.45
CA GLU A 139 2.40 8.69 36.24
C GLU A 139 2.97 9.42 35.02
N TYR A 140 2.61 10.69 34.82
CA TYR A 140 3.19 11.53 33.77
C TYR A 140 4.72 11.60 33.86
N GLU A 141 5.27 11.87 35.05
CA GLU A 141 6.72 11.98 35.26
C GLU A 141 7.46 10.65 35.03
N GLN A 142 6.79 9.51 35.29
CA GLN A 142 7.34 8.18 35.02
C GLN A 142 7.36 7.85 33.52
N LEU A 143 6.32 8.24 32.78
CA LEU A 143 6.19 7.97 31.34
C LEU A 143 7.02 8.93 30.47
N LEU A 144 7.22 10.17 30.93
CA LEU A 144 7.92 11.23 30.21
C LEU A 144 9.30 10.81 29.64
N PRO A 145 10.25 10.27 30.43
CA PRO A 145 11.56 9.92 29.90
C PRO A 145 11.49 8.82 28.83
N ALA A 146 10.62 7.82 29.03
CA ALA A 146 10.46 6.71 28.09
C ALA A 146 9.88 7.20 26.75
N CYS A 147 8.89 8.10 26.78
CA CYS A 147 8.33 8.70 25.58
C CYS A 147 9.35 9.58 24.83
N ILE A 148 10.15 10.38 25.56
CA ILE A 148 11.21 11.21 24.95
C ILE A 148 12.26 10.31 24.28
N GLU A 149 12.70 9.25 24.97
CA GLU A 149 13.68 8.32 24.42
C GLU A 149 13.13 7.57 23.20
N HIS A 150 11.87 7.13 23.25
CA HIS A 150 11.19 6.49 22.13
C HIS A 150 11.16 7.40 20.89
N ASN A 151 10.69 8.64 21.06
CA ASN A 151 10.55 9.59 19.95
C ASN A 151 11.93 9.99 19.39
N LYS A 152 12.97 10.10 20.23
CA LYS A 152 14.33 10.32 19.76
C LYS A 152 14.88 9.14 18.96
N ASN A 153 14.62 7.91 19.40
CA ASN A 153 15.02 6.71 18.66
C ASN A 153 14.26 6.61 17.33
N GLU A 154 12.99 7.04 17.32
CA GLU A 154 12.17 7.13 16.13
C GLU A 154 12.72 8.16 15.13
N ASP A 155 13.15 9.34 15.58
CA ASP A 155 13.82 10.34 14.73
C ASP A 155 15.09 9.77 14.09
N ILE A 156 15.92 9.05 14.86
CA ILE A 156 17.13 8.38 14.36
C ILE A 156 16.77 7.30 13.33
N ARG A 157 15.69 6.55 13.55
CA ARG A 157 15.20 5.53 12.61
C ARG A 157 14.76 6.19 11.30
N LEU A 158 14.01 7.30 11.38
CA LEU A 158 13.54 8.04 10.20
C LEU A 158 14.71 8.63 9.39
N ASP A 159 15.74 9.17 10.04
CA ASP A 159 16.95 9.67 9.34
C ASP A 159 17.68 8.55 8.58
N LYS A 160 17.83 7.37 9.21
CA LYS A 160 18.38 6.18 8.53
C LYS A 160 17.49 5.71 7.38
N ASN A 161 16.18 5.71 7.58
CA ASN A 161 15.22 5.34 6.54
C ASN A 161 15.29 6.31 5.36
N GLN A 162 15.53 7.60 5.58
CA GLN A 162 15.68 8.57 4.50
C GLN A 162 16.88 8.24 3.59
N GLN A 163 18.01 7.82 4.17
CA GLN A 163 19.18 7.36 3.40
C GLN A 163 18.83 6.12 2.57
N LEU A 164 18.17 5.15 3.20
CA LEU A 164 17.72 3.93 2.53
C LEU A 164 16.71 4.23 1.39
N ILE A 165 15.78 5.17 1.59
CA ILE A 165 14.83 5.62 0.58
C ILE A 165 15.57 6.17 -0.65
N ASN A 166 16.61 7.00 -0.44
CA ASN A 166 17.42 7.53 -1.54
C ASN A 166 18.11 6.41 -2.34
N GLU A 167 18.66 5.40 -1.67
CA GLU A 167 19.26 4.23 -2.36
C GLU A 167 18.22 3.42 -3.15
N ILE A 168 17.02 3.24 -2.58
CA ILE A 168 15.93 2.51 -3.23
C ILE A 168 15.44 3.30 -4.45
N LEU A 169 15.37 4.63 -4.38
CA LEU A 169 15.00 5.49 -5.50
C LEU A 169 15.98 5.37 -6.68
N ILE A 170 17.29 5.35 -6.42
CA ILE A 170 18.30 5.14 -7.46
C ILE A 170 18.13 3.76 -8.11
N LYS A 171 17.98 2.70 -7.29
CA LYS A 171 17.75 1.35 -7.81
C LYS A 171 16.48 1.22 -8.64
N LYS A 172 15.43 1.98 -8.29
CA LYS A 172 14.19 2.03 -9.08
C LYS A 172 14.41 2.69 -10.44
N ASP A 173 15.13 3.81 -10.49
CA ASP A 173 15.42 4.49 -11.75
C ASP A 173 16.24 3.59 -12.69
N ASP A 174 17.28 2.94 -12.17
CA ASP A 174 18.10 1.99 -12.93
C ASP A 174 17.27 0.82 -13.47
N TYR A 175 16.42 0.23 -12.63
CA TYR A 175 15.53 -0.87 -13.03
C TYR A 175 14.52 -0.45 -14.10
N GLU A 176 13.84 0.67 -13.89
CA GLU A 176 12.87 1.20 -14.86
C GLU A 176 13.53 1.52 -16.20
N LYS A 177 14.71 2.15 -16.17
CA LYS A 177 15.46 2.48 -17.37
C LYS A 177 15.85 1.22 -18.14
N TYR A 178 16.34 0.20 -17.44
CA TYR A 178 16.67 -1.09 -18.03
C TYR A 178 15.43 -1.73 -18.67
N MET A 179 14.34 -1.88 -17.92
CA MET A 179 13.12 -2.55 -18.40
C MET A 179 12.41 -1.79 -19.52
N LYS A 180 12.37 -0.45 -19.47
CA LYS A 180 11.86 0.38 -20.59
C LYS A 180 12.72 0.20 -21.85
N GLY A 181 14.04 0.11 -21.70
CA GLY A 181 14.95 -0.21 -22.82
C GLY A 181 14.64 -1.57 -23.45
N GLN A 182 14.36 -2.59 -22.62
CA GLN A 182 13.92 -3.90 -23.10
C GLN A 182 12.57 -3.83 -23.81
N TYR A 183 11.60 -3.12 -23.24
CA TYR A 183 10.27 -2.92 -23.85
C TYR A 183 10.37 -2.29 -25.24
N VAL A 184 11.18 -1.23 -25.39
CA VAL A 184 11.42 -0.58 -26.69
C VAL A 184 12.08 -1.54 -27.68
N THR A 185 13.05 -2.34 -27.22
CA THR A 185 13.70 -3.35 -28.07
C THR A 185 12.70 -4.36 -28.61
N VAL A 186 11.86 -4.94 -27.75
CA VAL A 186 10.81 -5.89 -28.18
C VAL A 186 9.80 -5.22 -29.10
N SER A 187 9.38 -3.99 -28.79
CA SER A 187 8.41 -3.24 -29.59
C SER A 187 8.94 -2.98 -31.00
N ASN A 188 10.22 -2.65 -31.14
CA ASN A 188 10.86 -2.49 -32.44
C ASN A 188 10.92 -3.81 -33.22
N LEU A 189 11.24 -4.93 -32.55
CA LEU A 189 11.23 -6.25 -33.19
C LEU A 189 9.82 -6.65 -33.64
N LEU A 190 8.79 -6.43 -32.81
CA LEU A 190 7.39 -6.67 -33.19
C LEU A 190 6.98 -5.84 -34.40
N ASN A 191 7.37 -4.56 -34.43
CA ASN A 191 7.11 -3.69 -35.56
C ASN A 191 7.82 -4.20 -36.83
N ASP A 192 9.09 -4.58 -36.75
CA ASP A 192 9.83 -5.17 -37.86
C ASP A 192 9.09 -6.40 -38.43
N TYR A 193 8.57 -7.28 -37.57
CA TYR A 193 7.78 -8.43 -37.99
C TYR A 193 6.44 -8.02 -38.63
N TYR A 194 5.65 -7.16 -37.98
CA TYR A 194 4.35 -6.76 -38.52
C TYR A 194 4.46 -5.96 -39.82
N ASN A 195 5.58 -5.25 -40.04
CA ASN A 195 5.86 -4.50 -41.27
C ASN A 195 6.10 -5.39 -42.49
N MET A 196 6.38 -6.68 -42.30
CA MET A 196 6.40 -7.66 -43.40
C MET A 196 5.02 -7.85 -44.04
N ASN A 197 3.95 -7.36 -43.41
CA ASN A 197 2.58 -7.35 -43.91
C ASN A 197 2.01 -8.73 -44.29
N LEU A 198 2.46 -9.79 -43.61
CA LEU A 198 1.98 -11.17 -43.86
C LEU A 198 0.62 -11.46 -43.23
N LEU A 199 0.23 -10.70 -42.20
CA LEU A 199 -1.08 -10.76 -41.57
C LEU A 199 -1.89 -9.49 -41.87
N PRO A 200 -3.18 -9.63 -42.20
CA PRO A 200 -4.11 -8.49 -42.21
C PRO A 200 -4.14 -7.77 -40.85
N ASN A 201 -4.32 -6.44 -40.87
CA ASN A 201 -4.29 -5.60 -39.66
C ASN A 201 -5.16 -6.10 -38.49
N PRO A 202 -6.41 -6.58 -38.69
CA PRO A 202 -7.23 -7.07 -37.58
C PRO A 202 -6.60 -8.23 -36.80
N TYR A 203 -5.69 -8.97 -37.42
CA TYR A 203 -5.05 -10.15 -36.83
C TYR A 203 -3.64 -9.89 -36.29
N ARG A 204 -3.20 -8.62 -36.25
CA ARG A 204 -1.91 -8.21 -35.68
C ARG A 204 -2.02 -7.94 -34.19
N ASN A 205 -2.34 -8.99 -33.44
CA ASN A 205 -2.43 -8.96 -31.99
C ASN A 205 -2.12 -10.36 -31.43
N LEU A 206 -1.77 -10.44 -30.15
CA LEU A 206 -1.43 -11.69 -29.49
C LEU A 206 -2.49 -12.78 -29.64
N ALA A 207 -3.78 -12.48 -29.41
CA ALA A 207 -4.83 -13.50 -29.42
C ALA A 207 -4.96 -14.15 -30.80
N SER A 208 -4.95 -13.34 -31.87
CA SER A 208 -4.97 -13.83 -33.25
C SER A 208 -3.71 -14.61 -33.60
N VAL A 209 -2.51 -14.08 -33.32
CA VAL A 209 -1.26 -14.78 -33.66
C VAL A 209 -1.12 -16.09 -32.89
N TYR A 210 -1.51 -16.11 -31.61
CA TYR A 210 -1.51 -17.31 -30.79
C TYR A 210 -2.42 -18.38 -31.41
N TYR A 211 -3.67 -18.01 -31.74
CA TYR A 211 -4.62 -18.93 -32.35
C TYR A 211 -4.14 -19.46 -33.71
N ILE A 212 -3.71 -18.57 -34.60
CA ILE A 212 -3.24 -18.95 -35.95
C ILE A 212 -2.02 -19.87 -35.84
N TYR A 213 -1.05 -19.53 -34.98
CA TYR A 213 0.11 -20.38 -34.77
C TYR A 213 -0.28 -21.75 -34.20
N ASP A 214 -1.09 -21.79 -33.15
CA ASP A 214 -1.49 -23.02 -32.48
C ASP A 214 -2.25 -23.95 -33.44
N TYR A 215 -3.21 -23.39 -34.17
CA TYR A 215 -3.96 -24.11 -35.19
C TYR A 215 -3.07 -24.60 -36.33
N MET A 216 -2.32 -23.72 -36.99
CA MET A 216 -1.47 -24.11 -38.13
C MET A 216 -0.33 -25.03 -37.72
N SER A 217 0.15 -24.98 -36.48
CA SER A 217 1.20 -25.88 -36.01
C SER A 217 0.67 -27.30 -35.72
N SER A 218 -0.61 -27.42 -35.38
CA SER A 218 -1.29 -28.68 -35.07
C SER A 218 -2.10 -29.25 -36.24
N SER A 219 -2.48 -28.42 -37.21
CA SER A 219 -3.16 -28.80 -38.45
C SER A 219 -2.20 -28.69 -39.65
N GLN A 220 -2.42 -29.51 -40.68
CA GLN A 220 -1.67 -29.38 -41.95
C GLN A 220 -2.29 -28.30 -42.86
N GLU A 221 -3.12 -27.42 -42.31
CA GLU A 221 -3.88 -26.44 -43.07
C GLU A 221 -3.05 -25.20 -43.43
N SER A 222 -3.46 -24.52 -44.50
CA SER A 222 -2.84 -23.28 -44.94
C SER A 222 -3.36 -22.07 -44.14
N LEU A 223 -2.68 -20.93 -44.27
CA LEU A 223 -3.16 -19.67 -43.67
C LEU A 223 -4.52 -19.26 -44.24
N GLN A 224 -4.75 -19.52 -45.53
CA GLN A 224 -6.01 -19.19 -46.18
C GLN A 224 -7.15 -20.03 -45.61
N ASP A 225 -6.92 -21.33 -45.42
CA ASP A 225 -7.90 -22.23 -44.80
C ASP A 225 -8.19 -21.80 -43.35
N THR A 226 -7.15 -21.41 -42.61
CA THR A 226 -7.26 -20.87 -41.25
C THR A 226 -8.14 -19.62 -41.20
N PHE A 227 -8.04 -18.73 -42.20
CA PHE A 227 -8.83 -17.49 -42.28
C PHE A 227 -10.28 -17.71 -42.72
N VAL A 228 -10.53 -18.71 -43.56
CA VAL A 228 -11.88 -19.04 -44.05
C VAL A 228 -12.69 -19.78 -42.98
N HIS A 229 -12.03 -20.35 -41.99
CA HIS A 229 -12.68 -21.13 -40.94
C HIS A 229 -13.60 -20.24 -40.08
N GLU A 230 -14.90 -20.56 -40.02
CA GLU A 230 -15.90 -19.96 -39.08
C GLU A 230 -15.44 -20.05 -37.61
N HIS A 231 -14.53 -20.99 -37.33
CA HIS A 231 -13.89 -21.16 -36.04
C HIS A 231 -12.76 -20.17 -35.75
N MET A 232 -12.33 -19.32 -36.69
CA MET A 232 -11.28 -18.33 -36.44
C MET A 232 -11.76 -17.24 -35.50
N GLU A 233 -12.88 -16.57 -35.81
CA GLU A 233 -13.43 -15.53 -34.94
C GLU A 233 -13.83 -16.13 -33.58
N ASN A 234 -14.55 -17.25 -33.59
CA ASN A 234 -14.90 -17.99 -32.38
C ASN A 234 -13.66 -18.50 -31.60
N GLY A 235 -12.58 -18.84 -32.30
CA GLY A 235 -11.28 -19.24 -31.75
C GLY A 235 -10.62 -18.07 -31.03
N ILE A 236 -10.50 -16.94 -31.70
CA ILE A 236 -9.96 -15.69 -31.14
C ILE A 236 -10.77 -15.27 -29.92
N GLN A 237 -12.11 -15.27 -29.98
CA GLN A 237 -12.95 -14.94 -28.82
C GLN A 237 -12.71 -15.88 -27.63
N ARG A 238 -12.52 -17.18 -27.88
CA ARG A 238 -12.15 -18.14 -26.82
C ARG A 238 -10.78 -17.82 -26.22
N ILE A 239 -9.79 -17.46 -27.04
CA ILE A 239 -8.46 -17.05 -26.56
C ILE A 239 -8.57 -15.75 -25.75
N ILE A 240 -9.26 -14.73 -26.24
CA ILE A 240 -9.47 -13.45 -25.53
C ILE A 240 -10.08 -13.69 -24.15
N SER A 241 -11.11 -14.53 -24.04
CA SER A 241 -11.76 -14.83 -22.76
C SER A 241 -10.87 -15.55 -21.74
N LYS A 242 -9.72 -16.09 -22.18
CA LYS A 242 -8.76 -16.83 -21.35
C LYS A 242 -7.33 -16.31 -21.48
N LEU A 243 -7.14 -15.12 -22.05
CA LEU A 243 -5.82 -14.68 -22.49
C LEU A 243 -4.86 -14.53 -21.30
N ASP A 244 -5.34 -13.95 -20.20
CA ASP A 244 -4.55 -13.80 -18.97
C ASP A 244 -4.11 -15.17 -18.42
N TYR A 245 -5.00 -16.16 -18.42
CA TYR A 245 -4.70 -17.52 -17.99
C TYR A 245 -3.70 -18.20 -18.93
N ILE A 246 -3.84 -18.03 -20.25
CA ILE A 246 -2.90 -18.58 -21.23
C ILE A 246 -1.51 -17.95 -21.06
N ILE A 247 -1.46 -16.63 -20.83
CA ILE A 247 -0.22 -15.92 -20.54
C ILE A 247 0.42 -16.53 -19.30
N GLU A 248 -0.30 -16.60 -18.19
CA GLU A 248 0.20 -17.12 -16.92
C GLU A 248 0.69 -18.57 -17.00
N GLN A 249 -0.06 -19.45 -17.67
CA GLN A 249 0.28 -20.89 -17.72
C GLN A 249 1.41 -21.20 -18.72
N ASN A 250 1.45 -20.53 -19.88
CA ASN A 250 2.32 -20.93 -20.97
C ASN A 250 3.57 -20.07 -21.10
N GLU A 251 3.63 -18.87 -20.49
CA GLU A 251 4.75 -17.94 -20.63
C GLU A 251 6.11 -18.60 -20.28
N GLN A 252 6.16 -19.39 -19.20
CA GLN A 252 7.42 -19.93 -18.68
C GLN A 252 8.00 -20.96 -19.63
N ILE A 253 7.14 -21.82 -20.17
CA ILE A 253 7.53 -22.82 -21.15
C ILE A 253 7.93 -22.13 -22.46
N ILE A 254 7.19 -21.11 -22.90
CA ILE A 254 7.51 -20.33 -24.11
C ILE A 254 8.90 -19.67 -23.98
N PHE A 255 9.16 -18.93 -22.90
CA PHE A 255 10.46 -18.26 -22.71
C PHE A 255 11.61 -19.24 -22.54
N SER A 256 11.40 -20.32 -21.79
CA SER A 256 12.43 -21.36 -21.63
C SER A 256 12.78 -22.02 -22.96
N ASN A 257 11.78 -22.37 -23.76
CA ASN A 257 12.01 -22.90 -25.11
C ASN A 257 12.73 -21.87 -25.99
N ARG A 258 12.35 -20.60 -25.93
CA ARG A 258 12.94 -19.56 -26.77
C ARG A 258 14.41 -19.28 -26.42
N ILE A 259 14.75 -19.26 -25.14
CA ILE A 259 16.14 -19.14 -24.67
C ILE A 259 16.95 -20.35 -25.15
N LEU A 260 16.45 -21.58 -24.93
CA LEU A 260 17.12 -22.80 -25.38
C LEU A 260 17.35 -22.82 -26.89
N GLU A 261 16.35 -22.44 -27.69
CA GLU A 261 16.47 -22.36 -29.14
C GLU A 261 17.46 -21.31 -29.61
N SER A 262 17.48 -20.14 -28.96
CA SER A 262 18.42 -19.06 -29.31
C SER A 262 19.88 -19.45 -29.06
N GLN A 263 20.11 -20.38 -28.13
CA GLN A 263 21.42 -20.94 -27.80
C GLN A 263 21.74 -22.20 -28.63
N ASN A 264 20.77 -22.78 -29.32
CA ASN A 264 20.95 -23.98 -30.13
C ASN A 264 21.40 -23.63 -31.56
N GLU A 265 22.70 -23.66 -31.80
CA GLU A 265 23.29 -23.35 -33.12
C GLU A 265 22.75 -24.24 -34.25
N SER A 266 22.44 -25.51 -33.98
CA SER A 266 21.92 -26.43 -35.00
C SER A 266 20.55 -25.98 -35.50
N ILE A 267 19.63 -25.66 -34.59
CA ILE A 267 18.28 -25.17 -34.94
C ILE A 267 18.37 -23.82 -35.66
N LYS A 268 19.24 -22.91 -35.18
CA LYS A 268 19.46 -21.62 -35.84
C LYS A 268 19.97 -21.80 -37.27
N GLN A 269 21.00 -22.63 -37.47
CA GLN A 269 21.56 -22.87 -38.78
C GLN A 269 20.53 -23.56 -39.70
N GLN A 270 19.75 -24.50 -39.19
CA GLN A 270 18.69 -25.15 -39.95
C GLN A 270 17.65 -24.13 -40.45
N ASN A 271 17.18 -23.25 -39.58
CA ASN A 271 16.20 -22.22 -39.94
C ASN A 271 16.79 -21.18 -40.91
N CYS A 272 18.02 -20.73 -40.70
CA CYS A 272 18.70 -19.82 -41.63
C CYS A 272 18.90 -20.47 -43.01
N ASN A 273 19.35 -21.72 -43.07
CA ASN A 273 19.53 -22.45 -44.32
C ASN A 273 18.20 -22.64 -45.07
N MET A 274 17.12 -22.94 -44.34
CA MET A 274 15.77 -23.03 -44.91
C MET A 274 15.37 -21.71 -45.57
N LEU A 275 15.52 -20.58 -44.85
CA LEU A 275 15.15 -19.27 -45.38
C LEU A 275 16.02 -18.85 -46.57
N SER A 276 17.33 -19.07 -46.51
CA SER A 276 18.23 -18.80 -47.64
C SER A 276 17.95 -19.70 -48.85
N SER A 277 17.55 -20.95 -48.63
CA SER A 277 17.14 -21.83 -49.74
C SER A 277 15.86 -21.30 -50.41
N LEU A 278 14.88 -20.87 -49.61
CA LEU A 278 13.63 -20.30 -50.13
C LEU A 278 13.88 -18.97 -50.86
N GLU A 279 14.75 -18.12 -50.31
CA GLU A 279 15.21 -16.88 -50.95
C GLU A 279 15.81 -17.14 -52.35
N ASN A 280 16.70 -18.13 -52.46
CA ASN A 280 17.37 -18.51 -53.71
C ASN A 280 16.43 -19.17 -54.74
N ILE A 281 15.35 -19.83 -54.29
CA ILE A 281 14.35 -20.44 -55.18
C ILE A 281 13.48 -19.36 -55.83
N GLU A 282 13.16 -18.30 -55.09
CA GLU A 282 12.20 -17.25 -55.46
C GLU A 282 12.80 -16.09 -56.27
N ASN A 283 13.94 -16.30 -56.96
CA ASN A 283 14.73 -15.27 -57.65
C ASN A 283 13.90 -14.13 -58.27
N ASN A 284 14.15 -12.88 -57.84
CA ASN A 284 13.50 -11.64 -58.29
C ASN A 284 11.98 -11.54 -58.03
N SER A 285 11.45 -12.22 -57.01
CA SER A 285 10.05 -12.07 -56.57
C SER A 285 9.92 -11.25 -55.28
N VAL A 286 8.71 -10.75 -55.00
CA VAL A 286 8.35 -10.16 -53.70
C VAL A 286 8.60 -11.15 -52.55
N LEU A 287 8.46 -12.45 -52.83
CA LEU A 287 8.66 -13.52 -51.85
C LEU A 287 10.15 -13.64 -51.43
N CYS A 288 11.08 -13.43 -52.36
CA CYS A 288 12.52 -13.38 -52.07
C CYS A 288 12.83 -12.31 -51.01
N ALA A 289 12.31 -11.09 -51.19
CA ALA A 289 12.47 -10.00 -50.22
C ALA A 289 11.85 -10.34 -48.86
N GLN A 290 10.67 -10.97 -48.84
CA GLN A 290 10.02 -11.41 -47.60
C GLN A 290 10.82 -12.47 -46.85
N TYR A 291 11.47 -13.42 -47.54
CA TYR A 291 12.33 -14.42 -46.89
C TYR A 291 13.62 -13.83 -46.35
N ALA A 292 14.25 -12.91 -47.08
CA ALA A 292 15.43 -12.18 -46.61
C ALA A 292 15.12 -11.34 -45.35
N GLU A 293 13.99 -10.64 -45.36
CA GLU A 293 13.51 -9.86 -44.21
C GLU A 293 13.20 -10.77 -43.00
N LEU A 294 12.53 -11.91 -43.24
CA LEU A 294 12.26 -12.89 -42.19
C LEU A 294 13.55 -13.41 -41.56
N ALA A 295 14.58 -13.71 -42.36
CA ALA A 295 15.87 -14.19 -41.88
C ALA A 295 16.60 -13.15 -41.02
N ALA A 296 16.56 -11.89 -41.44
CA ALA A 296 17.12 -10.78 -40.68
C ALA A 296 16.39 -10.61 -39.33
N ASN A 297 15.06 -10.57 -39.35
CA ASN A 297 14.25 -10.42 -38.14
C ASN A 297 14.38 -11.62 -37.19
N TYR A 298 14.45 -12.84 -37.73
CA TYR A 298 14.71 -14.06 -36.97
C TYR A 298 16.06 -14.00 -36.25
N THR A 299 17.11 -13.52 -36.93
CA THR A 299 18.44 -13.36 -36.34
C THR A 299 18.41 -12.36 -35.18
N LYS A 300 17.78 -11.20 -35.38
CA LYS A 300 17.63 -10.18 -34.31
C LYS A 300 16.83 -10.72 -33.12
N ALA A 301 15.73 -11.42 -33.37
CA ALA A 301 14.89 -11.99 -32.31
C ALA A 301 15.64 -13.04 -31.49
N ASN A 302 16.40 -13.94 -32.13
CA ASN A 302 17.23 -14.89 -31.39
C ASN A 302 18.30 -14.20 -30.56
N ALA A 303 18.97 -13.17 -31.10
CA ALA A 303 19.95 -12.41 -30.35
C ALA A 303 19.33 -11.79 -29.09
N TYR A 304 18.14 -11.20 -29.21
CA TYR A 304 17.38 -10.70 -28.06
C TYR A 304 17.08 -11.80 -27.03
N PHE A 305 16.45 -12.90 -27.46
CA PHE A 305 16.05 -13.97 -26.53
C PHE A 305 17.22 -14.68 -25.87
N SER A 306 18.41 -14.71 -26.50
CA SER A 306 19.61 -15.30 -25.90
C SER A 306 20.06 -14.62 -24.60
N LEU A 307 19.66 -13.35 -24.41
CA LEU A 307 20.00 -12.54 -23.25
C LEU A 307 18.78 -12.24 -22.34
N ALA A 308 17.59 -12.73 -22.71
CA ALA A 308 16.33 -12.37 -22.06
C ALA A 308 15.98 -13.24 -20.84
N SER A 309 16.98 -13.66 -20.05
CA SER A 309 16.78 -14.49 -18.86
C SER A 309 15.88 -13.82 -17.82
N TYR A 310 15.84 -12.48 -17.79
CA TYR A 310 14.95 -11.71 -16.93
C TYR A 310 13.46 -11.94 -17.21
N LEU A 311 13.08 -12.59 -18.32
CA LEU A 311 11.69 -12.95 -18.59
C LEU A 311 11.24 -14.20 -17.80
N GLN A 312 12.16 -15.11 -17.48
CA GLN A 312 11.86 -16.33 -16.71
C GLN A 312 11.57 -16.00 -15.24
N ASN A 313 10.59 -16.68 -14.65
CA ASN A 313 10.36 -16.60 -13.21
C ASN A 313 11.58 -17.20 -12.51
N ILE A 314 12.25 -16.41 -11.65
CA ILE A 314 13.37 -16.87 -10.81
C ILE A 314 12.80 -17.41 -9.49
#